data_AF-A0A403T4L6-F1
#
_entry.id   AF-A0A403T4L6-F1
#
_cell.length_a   1.000
_cell.length_b   1.000
_cell.length_c   1.000
_cell.angle_alpha   90.00
_cell.angle_beta   90.00
_cell.angle_gamma   90.00
#
_symmetry.space_group_name_H-M   'P 1'
#
loop_
_entity.id
_entity.type
_entity.pdbx_description
1 polymer ?
#
loop_
_entity_poly.entity_id
_entity_poly.type
_entity_poly.pdbx_seq_one_letter_code
_entity_poly.pdbx_strand_id
1 'polypeptide(L)' 'MRKHTAEQVNEFLQGYHFDNEVNPRARKTHFEVMKCGIFSVRNTLFYSKDTSASKDLKELNWMAKQLTDGVVPAPARITE' A
#
# COMPACT_ATOMS: atom_id res chain seq x y z
N MET A 1 -1.31 -11.57 -2.52
CA MET A 1 -2.15 -10.63 -3.30
C MET A 1 -2.13 -10.96 -4.79
N ARG A 2 -3.24 -10.73 -5.50
CA ARG A 2 -3.25 -10.75 -6.99
C ARG A 2 -2.22 -9.76 -7.56
N LYS A 3 -1.62 -10.13 -8.70
CA LYS A 3 -0.54 -9.39 -9.34
C LYS A 3 -0.79 -7.89 -9.42
N HIS A 4 -1.92 -7.49 -10.02
CA HIS A 4 -2.25 -6.07 -10.22
C HIS A 4 -2.31 -5.27 -8.91
N THR A 5 -2.96 -5.82 -7.87
CA THR A 5 -3.07 -5.16 -6.56
C THR A 5 -1.73 -5.09 -5.85
N ALA A 6 -0.92 -6.15 -5.92
CA ALA A 6 0.42 -6.16 -5.34
C ALA A 6 1.35 -5.15 -6.02
N GLU A 7 1.31 -5.05 -7.35
CA GLU A 7 2.10 -4.08 -8.13
C GLU A 7 1.76 -2.64 -7.73
N GLN A 8 0.47 -2.28 -7.65
CA GLN A 8 0.05 -0.95 -7.22
C GLN A 8 0.56 -0.59 -5.81
N VAL A 9 0.47 -1.52 -4.86
CA VAL A 9 1.00 -1.30 -3.50
C VAL A 9 2.52 -1.12 -3.53
N ASN A 10 3.21 -1.97 -4.29
CA ASN A 10 4.67 -1.94 -4.38
C ASN A 10 5.19 -0.66 -5.06
N GLU A 11 4.46 -0.11 -6.03
CA GLU A 11 4.79 1.19 -6.64
C GLU A 11 4.76 2.32 -5.61
N PHE A 12 3.75 2.37 -4.73
CA PHE A 12 3.71 3.36 -3.65
C PHE A 12 4.87 3.19 -2.65
N LEU A 13 5.21 1.95 -2.30
CA LEU A 13 6.36 1.66 -1.43
C LEU A 13 7.68 2.08 -2.07
N GLN A 14 7.87 1.76 -3.35
CA GLN A 14 9.07 2.17 -4.11
C GLN A 14 9.17 3.69 -4.22
N GLY A 15 8.07 4.37 -4.54
CA GLY A 15 8.00 5.83 -4.57
C GLY A 15 8.42 6.45 -3.22
N TYR A 16 7.90 5.92 -2.10
CA TYR A 16 8.32 6.36 -0.77
C TYR A 16 9.83 6.23 -0.54
N HIS A 17 10.44 5.10 -0.92
CA HIS A 17 11.87 4.89 -0.74
C HIS A 17 12.69 5.83 -1.63
N PHE A 18 12.34 5.94 -2.91
CA PHE A 18 13.00 6.82 -3.86
C PHE A 18 12.91 8.29 -3.42
N ASP A 19 11.73 8.77 -3.07
CA ASP A 19 11.52 10.16 -2.64
C ASP A 19 12.32 10.49 -1.36
N ASN A 20 12.50 9.53 -0.46
CA ASN A 20 13.33 9.71 0.73
C ASN A 20 14.83 9.71 0.43
N GLU A 21 15.29 8.97 -0.58
CA GLU A 21 16.67 9.06 -1.06
C GLU A 21 16.94 10.44 -1.69
N VAL A 22 15.98 10.96 -2.45
CA VAL A 22 16.07 12.27 -3.11
C VAL A 22 15.93 13.44 -2.13
N ASN A 23 14.97 13.37 -1.21
CA ASN A 23 14.66 14.43 -0.24
C ASN A 23 14.30 13.87 1.15
N PRO A 24 15.30 13.49 1.97
CA PRO A 24 15.04 12.89 3.28
C PRO A 24 14.33 13.84 4.27
N ARG A 25 14.35 15.16 4.04
CA ARG A 25 13.70 16.15 4.91
C ARG A 25 12.17 16.11 4.83
N ALA A 26 11.63 15.63 3.71
CA ALA A 26 10.19 15.53 3.47
C ALA A 26 9.60 14.15 3.83
N ARG A 27 10.32 13.32 4.60
CA ARG A 27 9.93 11.94 4.93
C ARG A 27 8.52 11.78 5.46
N LYS A 28 8.04 12.73 6.28
CA LYS A 28 6.66 12.71 6.78
C LYS A 28 5.65 12.89 5.65
N THR A 29 5.90 13.82 4.73
CA THR A 29 5.07 14.04 3.55
C THR A 29 5.08 12.81 2.64
N HIS A 30 6.25 12.24 2.35
CA HIS A 30 6.35 11.03 1.53
C HIS A 30 5.60 9.85 2.15
N PHE A 31 5.68 9.69 3.47
CA PHE A 31 4.93 8.67 4.20
C PHE A 31 3.42 8.85 4.04
N GLU A 32 2.91 10.07 4.21
CA GLU A 32 1.47 10.35 4.04
C GLU A 32 1.00 10.13 2.60
N VAL A 33 1.81 10.48 1.59
CA VAL A 33 1.48 10.22 0.17
C VAL A 33 1.36 8.71 -0.08
N MET A 34 2.36 7.93 0.33
CA MET A 34 2.34 6.46 0.21
C MET A 34 1.14 5.85 0.95
N LYS A 35 0.90 6.28 2.19
CA LYS A 35 -0.22 5.82 3.01
C LYS A 35 -1.56 6.09 2.32
N CYS A 36 -1.78 7.30 1.82
CA CYS A 36 -2.99 7.67 1.08
C CYS A 36 -3.16 6.82 -0.19
N GLY A 37 -2.08 6.57 -0.92
CA GLY A 37 -2.09 5.69 -2.10
C GLY A 37 -2.57 4.27 -1.78
N ILE A 38 -1.98 3.64 -0.76
CA ILE A 38 -2.36 2.29 -0.33
C ILE A 38 -3.79 2.24 0.21
N PHE A 39 -4.24 3.28 0.93
CA PHE A 39 -5.63 3.39 1.37
C PHE A 39 -6.60 3.52 0.19
N SER A 40 -6.22 4.22 -0.87
CA SER A 40 -7.01 4.34 -2.10
C SER A 40 -7.20 2.98 -2.80
N VAL A 41 -6.12 2.19 -2.91
CA VAL A 41 -6.18 0.81 -3.46
C VAL A 41 -7.12 -0.06 -2.61
N ARG A 42 -6.93 -0.03 -1.28
CA ARG A 42 -7.76 -0.75 -0.32
C ARG A 42 -9.24 -0.38 -0.43
N ASN A 43 -9.56 0.91 -0.52
CA ASN A 43 -10.95 1.39 -0.60
C ASN A 43 -11.58 1.03 -1.94
N THR A 44 -10.85 1.22 -3.05
CA THR A 44 -11.30 0.80 -4.39
C THR A 44 -11.67 -0.68 -4.40
N LEU A 45 -10.81 -1.52 -3.82
CA LEU A 45 -11.08 -2.95 -3.73
C LEU A 45 -12.25 -3.30 -2.81
N PHE A 46 -12.38 -2.59 -1.68
CA PHE A 46 -13.50 -2.76 -0.77
C PHE A 46 -14.85 -2.47 -1.45
N TYR A 47 -14.91 -1.44 -2.30
CA TYR A 47 -16.13 -1.03 -3.00
C TYR A 47 -16.42 -1.82 -4.28
N SER A 48 -15.47 -2.58 -4.82
CA SER A 48 -15.64 -3.28 -6.11
C SER A 48 -16.66 -4.42 -6.09
N LYS A 49 -17.14 -4.85 -4.91
CA LYS A 49 -17.99 -6.03 -4.69
C LYS A 49 -17.37 -7.35 -5.20
N ASP A 50 -16.07 -7.34 -5.52
CA ASP A 50 -15.33 -8.53 -5.96
C ASP A 50 -15.08 -9.45 -4.76
N THR A 51 -15.96 -10.43 -4.58
CA THR A 51 -15.87 -11.40 -3.48
C THR A 51 -14.64 -12.31 -3.59
N SER A 52 -14.09 -12.46 -4.81
CA SER A 52 -12.84 -13.21 -5.03
C SER A 52 -11.60 -12.48 -4.48
N ALA A 53 -11.71 -11.17 -4.26
CA ALA A 53 -10.65 -10.32 -3.72
C ALA A 53 -10.53 -10.34 -2.18
N SER A 54 -11.29 -11.18 -1.49
CA SER A 54 -11.33 -11.20 -0.02
C SER A 54 -9.95 -11.38 0.64
N LYS A 55 -9.06 -12.19 0.02
CA LYS A 55 -7.67 -12.38 0.48
C LYS A 55 -6.84 -11.10 0.34
N ASP A 56 -6.92 -10.46 -0.82
CA ASP A 56 -6.23 -9.19 -1.09
C ASP A 56 -6.69 -8.11 -0.11
N LEU A 57 -8.00 -8.01 0.13
CA LEU A 57 -8.56 -7.05 1.08
C LEU A 57 -8.10 -7.31 2.52
N LYS A 58 -7.94 -8.57 2.93
CA LYS A 58 -7.40 -8.93 4.24
C LYS A 58 -5.94 -8.46 4.39
N GLU A 59 -5.10 -8.70 3.38
CA GLU A 59 -3.72 -8.21 3.35
C GLU A 59 -3.66 -6.68 3.38
N LEU A 60 -4.48 -6.01 2.56
CA LEU A 60 -4.56 -4.54 2.52
C LEU A 60 -5.06 -3.94 3.84
N ASN A 61 -6.02 -4.57 4.53
CA ASN A 61 -6.44 -4.14 5.86
C ASN A 61 -5.31 -4.28 6.89
N TRP A 62 -4.50 -5.34 6.78
CA TRP A 62 -3.33 -5.51 7.65
C TRP A 62 -2.25 -4.45 7.38
N MET A 63 -1.98 -4.14 6.11
CA MET A 63 -1.10 -3.04 5.74
C MET A 63 -1.65 -1.69 6.21
N ALA A 64 -2.97 -1.48 6.09
CA ALA A 64 -3.59 -0.23 6.51
C ALA A 64 -3.46 0.02 8.01
N LYS A 65 -3.54 -1.05 8.82
CA LYS A 65 -3.26 -0.99 10.25
C LYS A 65 -1.83 -0.54 10.52
N GLN A 66 -0.83 -1.19 9.92
CA GLN A 66 0.58 -0.81 10.06
C GLN A 66 0.81 0.67 9.72
N LEU A 67 0.24 1.15 8.61
CA LEU A 67 0.35 2.55 8.20
C LEU A 67 -0.31 3.52 9.17
N THR A 68 -1.42 3.11 9.80
CA THR A 68 -2.08 3.89 10.86
C THR A 68 -1.19 4.01 12.09
N ASP A 69 -0.48 2.93 12.40
CA ASP A 69 0.50 2.85 13.50
C ASP A 69 1.85 3.52 13.15
N GLY A 70 1.99 4.13 11.96
CA GLY A 70 3.21 4.79 11.51
C GLY A 70 4.31 3.86 10.99
N VAL A 71 3.98 2.59 10.74
CA VAL A 71 4.91 1.56 10.27
C VAL A 71 4.80 1.42 8.74
N VAL A 72 5.96 1.39 8.07
CA VAL A 72 6.03 1.09 6.63
C VAL A 72 5.89 -0.42 6.46
N PRO A 73 4.87 -0.92 5.74
CA PRO A 73 4.68 -2.35 5.54
C PRO A 73 5.73 -2.92 4.59
N ALA A 74 6.00 -4.21 4.72
CA ALA A 74 6.85 -4.94 3.75
C ALA A 74 6.18 -4.99 2.36
N PRO A 75 6.97 -5.15 1.28
CA PRO A 75 6.45 -5.33 -0.07
C PRO A 75 5.38 -6.42 -0.16
N ALA A 76 4.35 -6.12 -0.92
CA ALA A 76 3.27 -7.03 -1.28
C ALA A 76 3.84 -8.25 -2.02
N ARG A 77 3.53 -9.45 -1.53
CA ARG A 77 3.85 -10.70 -2.23
C ARG A 77 2.78 -10.99 -3.27
N ILE A 78 3.21 -11.17 -4.51
CA ILE A 78 2.35 -11.67 -5.58
C ILE A 78 2.09 -13.16 -5.29
N THR A 79 0.82 -13.51 -5.20
CA THR A 79 0.36 -14.90 -5.11
C THR A 79 -0.19 -15.28 -6.48
N GLU A 80 0.37 -16.34 -7.09
CA GLU A 80 -0.14 -16.96 -8.31
C GLU A 80 -1.57 -17.51 -8.12
#